data_AF-A0A7S3VZI5-F1
#
_entry.id   AF-A0A7S3VZI5-F1
#
_cell.length_a   1.000
_cell.length_b   1.000
_cell.length_c   1.000
_cell.angle_alpha   90.00
_cell.angle_beta   90.00
_cell.angle_gamma   90.00
#
_symmetry.space_group_name_H-M   'P 1'
#
loop_
_entity.id
_entity.type
_entity.pdbx_description
1 polymer ?
#
loop_
_entity_poly.entity_id
_entity_poly.type
_entity_poly.pdbx_seq_one_letter_code
_entity_poly.pdbx_strand_id
1 'polypeptide(L)'
;GLPRLCGRSLPQHAAFVPMKVLVGVTLFIALFTGLLTWLHAQMHGLFSPLQFALAAFCVLNAWICVCEIALFRHSAAIQRRYEEHSAKLGEGKLPPVFLFEDVGLLKMLSVFLPSEYVGTAMWATYAALDPSYADQASFGFCVDVGNGFTTLVPSVLFAVSITSPLLDARHLGMLGLVMFWQEFYGTCVYFFQYFFNGRFRRSPRAHTLGIVVPANGIWMALPALGMWASARLVLDGSYAAFGHATA
;
A
#
# COMPACT_ATOMS: atom_id res chain seq x y z
N GLY A 1 32.26 38.14 41.47
CA GLY A 1 31.53 36.87 41.30
C GLY A 1 30.07 37.18 41.13
N LEU A 2 29.53 36.97 39.92
CA LEU A 2 28.11 37.13 39.61
C LEU A 2 27.52 35.71 39.43
N PRO A 3 26.38 35.38 40.05
CA PRO A 3 25.81 34.05 39.98
C PRO A 3 25.16 33.82 38.60
N ARG A 4 25.50 32.68 37.98
CA ARG A 4 24.88 32.20 36.73
C ARG A 4 23.42 31.82 37.01
N LEU A 5 22.50 32.52 36.37
CA LEU A 5 21.09 32.13 36.31
C LEU A 5 20.99 30.80 35.56
N CYS A 6 20.47 29.80 36.28
CA CYS A 6 20.15 28.47 35.78
C CYS A 6 19.12 28.61 34.65
N GLY A 7 19.53 28.34 33.42
CA GLY A 7 18.64 28.24 32.28
C GLY A 7 17.69 27.07 32.49
N ARG A 8 16.42 27.38 32.79
CA ARG A 8 15.33 26.42 32.70
C ARG A 8 15.30 25.89 31.27
N SER A 9 15.66 24.63 31.10
CA SER A 9 15.38 23.88 29.88
C SER A 9 13.87 23.93 29.63
N LEU A 10 13.50 24.44 28.46
CA LEU A 10 12.15 24.31 27.92
C LEU A 10 11.79 22.81 27.88
N PRO A 11 10.56 22.42 28.23
CA PRO A 11 10.14 21.03 28.19
C PRO A 11 10.33 20.49 26.78
N GLN A 12 11.14 19.43 26.68
CA GLN A 12 11.32 18.66 25.46
C GLN A 12 9.95 18.22 24.95
N HIS A 13 9.75 18.46 23.66
CA HIS A 13 8.61 18.07 22.83
C HIS A 13 7.88 16.83 23.32
N ALA A 14 6.55 16.89 23.35
CA ALA A 14 5.66 15.74 23.59
C ALA A 14 6.22 14.50 22.89
N ALA A 15 6.68 13.54 23.69
CA ALA A 15 7.26 12.31 23.20
C ALA A 15 6.16 11.52 22.50
N PHE A 16 6.12 11.60 21.17
CA PHE A 16 5.30 10.69 20.38
C PHE A 16 5.85 9.28 20.61
N VAL A 17 5.03 8.42 21.21
CA VAL A 17 5.38 7.05 21.56
C VAL A 17 5.79 6.32 20.27
N PRO A 18 6.99 5.71 20.21
CA PRO A 18 7.39 4.92 19.07
C PRO A 18 6.42 3.75 18.89
N MET A 19 6.01 3.50 17.65
CA MET A 19 5.08 2.43 17.30
C MET A 19 5.65 1.63 16.13
N LYS A 20 5.37 0.32 16.11
CA LYS A 20 5.70 -0.51 14.96
C LYS A 20 5.00 0.00 13.71
N VAL A 21 5.73 0.08 12.60
CA VAL A 21 5.18 0.49 11.29
C VAL A 21 3.94 -0.33 10.94
N LEU A 22 3.98 -1.65 11.15
CA LEU A 22 2.83 -2.54 10.92
C LEU A 22 1.57 -2.08 11.67
N VAL A 23 1.71 -1.68 12.93
CA VAL A 23 0.58 -1.21 13.74
C VAL A 23 0.04 0.10 13.18
N GLY A 24 0.92 1.03 12.80
CA GLY A 24 0.48 2.30 12.24
C GLY A 24 -0.20 2.18 10.88
N VAL A 25 0.31 1.33 9.99
CA VAL A 25 -0.35 1.00 8.71
C VAL A 25 -1.71 0.32 8.97
N THR A 26 -1.76 -0.62 9.91
CA THR A 26 -3.01 -1.30 10.28
C THR A 26 -4.05 -0.32 10.83
N LEU A 27 -3.63 0.60 11.70
CA LEU A 27 -4.51 1.65 12.24
C LEU A 27 -4.99 2.62 11.17
N PHE A 28 -4.12 3.00 10.22
CA PHE A 28 -4.51 3.83 9.08
C PHE A 28 -5.60 3.15 8.25
N ILE A 29 -5.35 1.90 7.83
CA ILE A 29 -6.30 1.13 7.02
C ILE A 29 -7.62 0.94 7.78
N ALA A 30 -7.54 0.53 9.06
CA ALA A 30 -8.72 0.31 9.89
C ALA A 30 -9.53 1.60 10.09
N LEU A 31 -8.87 2.73 10.30
CA LEU A 31 -9.53 4.03 10.50
C LEU A 31 -10.33 4.45 9.25
N PHE A 32 -9.68 4.49 8.08
CA PHE A 32 -10.33 4.96 6.86
C PHE A 32 -11.37 3.96 6.33
N THR A 33 -11.07 2.66 6.38
CA THR A 33 -12.03 1.62 6.03
C THR A 33 -13.23 1.65 6.97
N GLY A 34 -12.99 1.75 8.28
CA GLY A 34 -14.02 1.82 9.30
C GLY A 34 -14.92 3.04 9.11
N LEU A 35 -14.33 4.21 8.83
CA LEU A 35 -15.06 5.43 8.52
C LEU A 35 -15.95 5.27 7.29
N LEU A 36 -15.40 4.79 6.16
CA LEU A 36 -16.16 4.59 4.92
C LEU A 36 -17.29 3.57 5.10
N THR A 37 -17.01 2.47 5.80
CA THR A 37 -17.99 1.41 6.08
C THR A 37 -19.10 1.90 7.00
N TRP A 38 -18.75 2.66 8.04
CA TRP A 38 -19.71 3.26 8.96
C TRP A 38 -20.60 4.27 8.21
N LEU A 39 -20.01 5.15 7.41
CA LEU A 39 -20.74 6.10 6.58
C LEU A 39 -21.69 5.39 5.60
N HIS A 40 -21.21 4.34 4.92
CA HIS A 40 -22.06 3.53 4.03
C HIS A 40 -23.26 2.95 4.79
N ALA A 41 -23.05 2.38 5.98
CA ALA A 41 -24.12 1.82 6.79
C ALA A 41 -25.12 2.88 7.27
N GLN A 42 -24.66 4.09 7.61
CA GLN A 42 -25.54 5.21 7.96
C GLN A 42 -26.38 5.68 6.77
N MET A 43 -25.82 5.71 5.57
CA MET A 43 -26.52 6.21 4.37
C MET A 43 -27.49 5.19 3.78
N HIS A 44 -27.12 3.91 3.77
CA HIS A 44 -27.86 2.84 3.07
C HIS A 44 -28.56 1.87 4.01
N GLY A 45 -28.45 2.08 5.33
CA GLY A 45 -29.16 1.31 6.35
C GLY A 45 -28.67 -0.13 6.55
N LEU A 46 -27.55 -0.53 5.93
CA LEU A 46 -27.01 -1.89 6.03
C LEU A 46 -25.48 -1.94 5.93
N PHE A 47 -24.91 -2.99 6.52
CA PHE A 47 -23.50 -3.34 6.32
C PHE A 47 -23.35 -4.18 5.06
N SER A 48 -22.47 -3.74 4.15
CA SER A 48 -22.18 -4.43 2.89
C SER A 48 -20.77 -5.03 2.94
N PRO A 49 -20.63 -6.38 3.00
CA PRO A 49 -19.32 -7.03 3.00
C PRO A 49 -18.48 -6.71 1.76
N LEU A 50 -19.15 -6.54 0.60
CA LEU A 50 -18.49 -6.18 -0.65
C LEU A 50 -17.91 -4.76 -0.57
N GLN A 51 -18.71 -3.81 -0.09
CA GLN A 51 -18.24 -2.43 0.07
C GLN A 51 -17.08 -2.37 1.06
N PHE A 52 -17.18 -3.07 2.20
CA PHE A 52 -16.11 -3.15 3.19
C PHE A 52 -14.81 -3.69 2.58
N ALA A 53 -14.88 -4.83 1.88
CA ALA A 53 -13.71 -5.47 1.30
C ALA A 53 -13.01 -4.59 0.25
N LEU A 54 -13.78 -3.98 -0.65
CA LEU A 54 -13.23 -3.12 -1.71
C LEU A 54 -12.78 -1.76 -1.19
N ALA A 55 -13.47 -1.19 -0.19
CA ALA A 55 -13.00 0.02 0.50
C ALA A 55 -11.67 -0.24 1.22
N ALA A 56 -11.57 -1.37 1.93
CA ALA A 56 -10.33 -1.76 2.62
C ALA A 56 -9.17 -1.91 1.65
N PHE A 57 -9.41 -2.58 0.53
CA PHE A 57 -8.41 -2.78 -0.50
C PHE A 57 -8.00 -1.48 -1.18
N CYS A 58 -8.94 -0.61 -1.56
CA CYS A 58 -8.61 0.68 -2.17
C CYS A 58 -7.89 1.63 -1.20
N VAL A 59 -8.22 1.62 0.10
CA VAL A 59 -7.48 2.39 1.13
C VAL A 59 -6.05 1.86 1.28
N LEU A 60 -5.89 0.55 1.31
CA LEU A 60 -4.58 -0.10 1.34
C LEU A 60 -3.78 0.21 0.07
N ASN A 61 -4.38 0.10 -1.11
CA ASN A 61 -3.72 0.43 -2.36
C ASN A 61 -3.34 1.91 -2.43
N ALA A 62 -4.18 2.83 -1.96
CA ALA A 62 -3.82 4.25 -1.91
C ALA A 62 -2.60 4.51 -1.01
N TRP A 63 -2.48 3.83 0.13
CA TRP A 63 -1.28 3.88 0.95
C TRP A 63 -0.05 3.32 0.21
N ILE A 64 -0.20 2.15 -0.41
CA ILE A 64 0.88 1.49 -1.19
C ILE A 64 1.31 2.35 -2.37
N CYS A 65 0.39 3.01 -3.07
CA CYS A 65 0.71 3.92 -4.17
C CYS A 65 1.63 5.06 -3.72
N VAL A 66 1.40 5.62 -2.54
CA VAL A 66 2.29 6.65 -1.98
C VAL A 66 3.67 6.06 -1.71
N CYS A 67 3.74 4.84 -1.18
CA CYS A 67 4.99 4.11 -1.04
C CYS A 67 5.70 3.91 -2.41
N GLU A 68 4.98 3.51 -3.45
CA GLU A 68 5.53 3.25 -4.79
C GLU A 68 5.98 4.52 -5.52
N ILE A 69 5.31 5.64 -5.29
CA ILE A 69 5.82 6.96 -5.72
C ILE A 69 7.16 7.27 -5.02
N ALA A 70 7.30 6.89 -3.75
CA ALA A 70 8.57 7.00 -3.03
C ALA A 70 9.65 6.04 -3.57
N LEU A 71 9.27 4.83 -4.04
CA LEU A 71 10.18 3.91 -4.76
C LEU A 71 10.77 4.59 -5.99
N PHE A 72 9.94 5.25 -6.80
CA PHE A 72 10.40 6.00 -7.97
C PHE A 72 11.33 7.14 -7.58
N ARG A 73 10.92 7.98 -6.63
CA ARG A 73 11.65 9.20 -6.23
C ARG A 73 13.02 8.90 -5.63
N HIS A 74 13.16 7.78 -4.93
CA HIS A 74 14.36 7.43 -4.17
C HIS A 74 15.09 6.20 -4.74
N SER A 75 14.80 5.80 -5.98
CA SER A 75 15.34 4.61 -6.63
C SER A 75 16.88 4.50 -6.54
N ALA A 76 17.61 5.58 -6.79
CA ALA A 76 19.08 5.60 -6.69
C ALA A 76 19.60 5.38 -5.26
N ALA A 77 18.90 5.92 -4.24
CA ALA A 77 19.25 5.72 -2.83
C ALA A 77 18.92 4.30 -2.38
N ILE A 78 17.79 3.75 -2.84
CA ILE A 78 17.36 2.37 -2.59
C ILE A 78 18.37 1.38 -3.17
N GLN A 79 18.78 1.58 -4.43
CA GLN A 79 19.78 0.73 -5.09
C GLN A 79 21.09 0.71 -4.32
N ARG A 80 21.62 1.88 -3.96
CA ARG A 80 22.87 1.98 -3.18
C ARG A 80 22.77 1.24 -1.84
N ARG A 81 21.66 1.44 -1.12
CA ARG A 81 21.45 0.78 0.18
C ARG A 81 21.28 -0.74 0.04
N TYR A 82 20.63 -1.19 -1.03
CA TYR A 82 20.53 -2.60 -1.37
C TYR A 82 21.90 -3.22 -1.65
N GLU A 83 22.76 -2.54 -2.43
CA GLU A 83 24.13 -2.97 -2.71
C GLU A 83 24.96 -3.05 -1.41
N GLU A 84 24.86 -2.04 -0.54
CA GLU A 84 25.54 -2.04 0.77
C GLU A 84 25.07 -3.17 1.69
N HIS A 85 23.76 -3.45 1.75
CA HIS A 85 23.23 -4.56 2.54
C HIS A 85 23.67 -5.91 1.98
N SER A 86 23.61 -6.08 0.66
CA SER A 86 24.01 -7.32 -0.01
C SER A 86 25.50 -7.60 0.19
N ALA A 87 26.35 -6.56 0.14
CA ALA A 87 27.78 -6.67 0.43
C ALA A 87 28.06 -7.05 1.90
N LYS A 88 27.28 -6.55 2.86
CA LYS A 88 27.49 -6.80 4.30
C LYS A 88 26.92 -8.12 4.80
N LEU A 89 25.70 -8.47 4.38
CA LEU A 89 24.94 -9.60 4.91
C LEU A 89 25.06 -10.85 4.02
N GLY A 90 25.36 -10.67 2.74
CA GLY A 90 25.27 -11.69 1.71
C GLY A 90 23.89 -11.74 1.05
N GLU A 91 23.82 -12.29 -0.15
CA GLU A 91 22.56 -12.39 -0.92
C GLU A 91 21.47 -13.13 -0.14
N GLY A 92 20.24 -12.61 -0.22
CA GLY A 92 19.07 -13.27 0.36
C GLY A 92 18.91 -13.15 1.87
N LYS A 93 19.87 -12.52 2.56
CA LYS A 93 19.76 -12.22 3.98
C LYS A 93 19.05 -10.91 4.20
N LEU A 94 18.03 -10.95 5.05
CA LEU A 94 17.19 -9.80 5.32
C LEU A 94 17.83 -8.89 6.36
N PRO A 95 17.93 -7.56 6.11
CA PRO A 95 18.05 -6.61 7.20
C PRO A 95 16.77 -6.67 8.07
N PRO A 96 16.77 -6.09 9.29
CA PRO A 96 15.55 -5.94 10.08
C PRO A 96 14.39 -5.45 9.21
N VAL A 97 13.29 -6.22 9.19
CA VAL A 97 12.16 -5.91 8.31
C VAL A 97 11.52 -4.60 8.75
N PHE A 98 11.49 -3.62 7.85
CA PHE A 98 10.97 -2.28 8.12
C PHE A 98 9.59 -2.26 8.81
N LEU A 99 8.69 -3.19 8.45
CA LEU A 99 7.37 -3.32 9.07
C LEU A 99 7.42 -3.55 10.60
N PHE A 100 8.51 -4.09 11.12
CA PHE A 100 8.71 -4.35 12.55
C PHE A 100 9.63 -3.34 13.23
N GLU A 101 10.11 -2.33 12.51
CA GLU A 101 10.87 -1.22 13.11
C GLU A 101 9.94 -0.30 13.90
N ASP A 102 10.47 0.22 15.01
CA ASP A 102 9.81 1.24 15.82
C ASP A 102 10.08 2.63 15.22
N VAL A 103 9.00 3.27 14.77
CA VAL A 103 9.06 4.57 14.09
C VAL A 103 8.07 5.53 14.75
N GLY A 104 8.49 6.76 15.02
CA GLY A 104 7.57 7.79 15.52
C GLY A 104 6.51 8.16 14.49
N LEU A 105 5.30 8.53 14.91
CA LEU A 105 4.16 8.79 14.02
C LEU A 105 4.48 9.79 12.90
N LEU A 106 5.13 10.92 13.22
CA LEU A 106 5.52 11.92 12.22
C LEU A 106 6.50 11.38 11.18
N LYS A 107 7.38 10.47 11.61
CA LYS A 107 8.33 9.81 10.73
C LYS A 107 7.63 8.73 9.89
N MET A 108 6.58 8.08 10.38
CA MET A 108 5.76 7.16 9.57
C MET A 108 4.93 7.91 8.52
N LEU A 109 4.29 9.00 8.92
CA LEU A 109 3.54 9.89 8.02
C LEU A 109 4.46 10.62 7.02
N SER A 110 5.78 10.57 7.25
CA SER A 110 6.74 11.12 6.31
C SER A 110 6.73 10.40 4.96
N VAL A 111 6.11 9.22 4.84
CA VAL A 111 5.83 8.57 3.55
C VAL A 111 4.95 9.42 2.64
N PHE A 112 4.02 10.21 3.21
CA PHE A 112 3.18 11.17 2.46
C PHE A 112 3.88 12.50 2.20
N LEU A 113 5.05 12.69 2.80
CA LEU A 113 5.90 13.86 2.60
C LEU A 113 7.08 13.44 1.69
N PRO A 114 7.81 14.39 1.11
CA PRO A 114 9.05 14.11 0.38
C PRO A 114 10.19 13.73 1.35
N SER A 115 9.95 12.79 2.25
CA SER A 115 10.94 12.28 3.20
C SER A 115 11.57 11.00 2.68
N GLU A 116 12.88 11.04 2.50
CA GLU A 116 13.68 9.94 1.99
C GLU A 116 13.66 8.70 2.88
N TYR A 117 13.46 8.85 4.20
CA TYR A 117 13.76 7.77 5.15
C TYR A 117 12.82 6.56 5.02
N VAL A 118 11.50 6.76 5.10
CA VAL A 118 10.55 5.64 5.12
C VAL A 118 10.52 4.91 3.79
N GLY A 119 10.46 5.64 2.68
CA GLY A 119 10.52 5.06 1.34
C GLY A 119 11.81 4.25 1.14
N THR A 120 12.97 4.85 1.43
CA THR A 120 14.25 4.17 1.21
C THR A 120 14.46 2.97 2.14
N ALA A 121 14.11 3.09 3.43
CA ALA A 121 14.27 2.00 4.40
C ALA A 121 13.35 0.81 4.08
N MET A 122 12.09 1.10 3.73
CA MET A 122 11.13 0.08 3.34
C MET A 122 11.60 -0.64 2.07
N TRP A 123 11.79 0.10 0.97
CA TRP A 123 12.09 -0.49 -0.31
C TRP A 123 13.47 -1.15 -0.38
N ALA A 124 14.48 -0.65 0.34
CA ALA A 124 15.77 -1.34 0.43
C ALA A 124 15.67 -2.68 1.19
N THR A 125 14.73 -2.81 2.13
CA THR A 125 14.47 -4.07 2.82
C THR A 125 13.70 -5.05 1.92
N TYR A 126 12.71 -4.56 1.18
CA TYR A 126 12.00 -5.38 0.18
C TYR A 126 12.91 -5.78 -0.98
N ALA A 127 13.87 -4.95 -1.39
CA ALA A 127 14.87 -5.29 -2.40
C ALA A 127 15.73 -6.51 -2.00
N ALA A 128 15.89 -6.79 -0.70
CA ALA A 128 16.56 -7.99 -0.22
C ALA A 128 15.70 -9.27 -0.40
N LEU A 129 14.37 -9.14 -0.49
CA LEU A 129 13.45 -10.23 -0.84
C LEU A 129 13.30 -10.40 -2.36
N ASP A 130 13.17 -9.29 -3.07
CA ASP A 130 13.10 -9.25 -4.52
C ASP A 130 13.94 -8.09 -5.09
N PRO A 131 15.07 -8.39 -5.74
CA PRO A 131 15.96 -7.39 -6.31
C PRO A 131 15.33 -6.51 -7.39
N SER A 132 14.13 -6.83 -7.91
CA SER A 132 13.42 -5.93 -8.82
C SER A 132 13.26 -4.53 -8.24
N TYR A 133 13.08 -4.39 -6.93
CA TYR A 133 12.93 -3.08 -6.30
C TYR A 133 14.19 -2.21 -6.32
N ALA A 134 15.35 -2.79 -6.61
CA ALA A 134 16.60 -2.07 -6.82
C ALA A 134 17.00 -1.96 -8.30
N ASP A 135 16.22 -2.56 -9.22
CA ASP A 135 16.50 -2.58 -10.65
C ASP A 135 15.37 -1.88 -11.43
N GLN A 136 15.63 -0.66 -11.88
CA GLN A 136 14.67 0.16 -12.62
C GLN A 136 14.30 -0.41 -13.99
N ALA A 137 15.09 -1.33 -14.55
CA ALA A 137 14.77 -2.01 -15.79
C ALA A 137 13.86 -3.23 -15.58
N SER A 138 13.61 -3.62 -14.33
CA SER A 138 12.80 -4.79 -14.02
C SER A 138 11.31 -4.49 -14.12
N PHE A 139 10.55 -5.48 -14.60
CA PHE A 139 9.09 -5.40 -14.58
C PHE A 139 8.52 -5.10 -13.18
N GLY A 140 9.05 -5.74 -12.12
CA GLY A 140 8.62 -5.50 -10.75
C GLY A 140 8.76 -4.04 -10.30
N PHE A 141 9.83 -3.34 -10.71
CA PHE A 141 9.95 -1.91 -10.46
C PHE A 141 8.91 -1.12 -11.26
N CYS A 142 8.79 -1.38 -12.57
CA CYS A 142 7.92 -0.62 -13.44
C CYS A 142 6.43 -0.79 -13.12
N VAL A 143 6.00 -2.00 -12.73
CA VAL A 143 4.59 -2.29 -12.42
C VAL A 143 4.16 -1.59 -11.14
N ASP A 144 5.00 -1.62 -10.08
CA ASP A 144 4.69 -0.96 -8.80
C ASP A 144 4.78 0.56 -8.95
N VAL A 145 5.81 1.11 -9.60
CA VAL A 145 5.86 2.56 -9.89
C VAL A 145 4.68 2.99 -10.75
N GLY A 146 4.34 2.20 -11.78
CA GLY A 146 3.17 2.44 -12.62
C GLY A 146 1.88 2.47 -11.80
N ASN A 147 1.69 1.50 -10.90
CA ASN A 147 0.56 1.45 -9.98
C ASN A 147 0.48 2.74 -9.15
N GLY A 148 1.58 3.14 -8.50
CA GLY A 148 1.61 4.34 -7.67
C GLY A 148 1.13 5.61 -8.37
N PHE A 149 1.54 5.83 -9.63
CA PHE A 149 1.14 7.02 -10.38
C PHE A 149 -0.25 6.93 -11.02
N THR A 150 -0.74 5.73 -11.31
CA THR A 150 -1.97 5.56 -12.11
C THR A 150 -3.18 5.14 -11.30
N THR A 151 -3.01 4.50 -10.14
CA THR A 151 -4.13 3.94 -9.35
C THR A 151 -4.37 4.66 -8.03
N LEU A 152 -3.49 5.59 -7.59
CA LEU A 152 -3.69 6.36 -6.36
C LEU A 152 -5.03 7.12 -6.36
N VAL A 153 -5.23 7.98 -7.37
CA VAL A 153 -6.46 8.78 -7.48
C VAL A 153 -7.67 7.90 -7.78
N PRO A 154 -7.61 6.95 -8.74
CA PRO A 154 -8.70 5.98 -8.95
C PRO A 154 -9.10 5.21 -7.70
N SER A 155 -8.15 4.78 -6.86
CA SER A 155 -8.43 4.01 -5.63
C SER A 155 -9.18 4.84 -4.60
N VAL A 156 -8.72 6.08 -4.36
CA VAL A 156 -9.41 7.00 -3.44
C VAL A 156 -10.81 7.30 -3.97
N LEU A 157 -10.93 7.64 -5.26
CA LEU A 157 -12.22 7.94 -5.88
C LEU A 157 -13.17 6.74 -5.83
N PHE A 158 -12.65 5.52 -6.05
CA PHE A 158 -13.44 4.30 -5.99
C PHE A 158 -13.94 4.01 -4.58
N ALA A 159 -13.06 4.05 -3.58
CA ALA A 159 -13.42 3.82 -2.17
C ALA A 159 -14.49 4.79 -1.66
N VAL A 160 -14.38 6.07 -2.05
CA VAL A 160 -15.37 7.08 -1.70
C VAL A 160 -16.67 6.88 -2.48
N SER A 161 -16.60 6.62 -3.79
CA SER A 161 -17.80 6.54 -4.65
C SER A 161 -18.68 5.33 -4.36
N ILE A 162 -18.11 4.17 -3.99
CA ILE A 162 -18.91 3.01 -3.53
C ILE A 162 -19.59 3.26 -2.18
N THR A 163 -19.17 4.29 -1.45
CA THR A 163 -19.75 4.73 -0.18
C THR A 163 -20.82 5.80 -0.42
N SER A 164 -20.42 6.91 -1.06
CA SER A 164 -21.24 8.05 -1.44
C SER A 164 -21.06 8.31 -2.94
N PRO A 165 -22.08 8.08 -3.79
CA PRO A 165 -21.94 8.15 -5.25
C PRO A 165 -21.48 9.52 -5.78
N LEU A 166 -20.18 9.71 -5.99
CA LEU A 166 -19.61 10.91 -6.64
C LEU A 166 -19.68 10.84 -8.17
N LEU A 167 -19.68 9.62 -8.71
CA LEU A 167 -19.89 9.31 -10.12
C LEU A 167 -21.17 8.47 -10.26
N ASP A 168 -21.80 8.49 -11.43
CA ASP A 168 -22.80 7.45 -11.72
C ASP A 168 -22.12 6.08 -11.83
N ALA A 169 -22.92 5.03 -11.63
CA ALA A 169 -22.43 3.66 -11.53
C ALA A 169 -21.62 3.24 -12.77
N ARG A 170 -22.02 3.63 -13.98
CA ARG A 170 -21.34 3.18 -15.20
C ARG A 170 -19.94 3.77 -15.29
N HIS A 171 -19.79 5.06 -15.02
CA HIS A 171 -18.47 5.69 -15.05
C HIS A 171 -17.56 5.16 -13.95
N LEU A 172 -18.08 4.94 -12.73
CA LEU A 172 -17.30 4.31 -11.68
C LEU A 172 -16.87 2.89 -12.06
N GLY A 173 -17.79 2.10 -12.62
CA GLY A 173 -17.50 0.72 -13.05
C GLY A 173 -16.46 0.66 -14.18
N MET A 174 -16.50 1.58 -15.15
CA MET A 174 -15.46 1.67 -16.18
C MET A 174 -14.08 2.00 -15.59
N LEU A 175 -14.02 2.96 -14.66
CA LEU A 175 -12.79 3.30 -13.94
C LEU A 175 -12.27 2.11 -13.13
N GLY A 176 -13.14 1.44 -12.39
CA GLY A 176 -12.81 0.26 -11.59
C GLY A 176 -12.29 -0.90 -12.44
N LEU A 177 -12.93 -1.19 -13.58
CA LEU A 177 -12.46 -2.24 -14.49
C LEU A 177 -11.02 -2.00 -14.96
N VAL A 178 -10.67 -0.78 -15.35
CA VAL A 178 -9.30 -0.44 -15.80
C VAL A 178 -8.30 -0.56 -14.65
N MET A 179 -8.61 0.03 -13.50
CA MET A 179 -7.74 0.02 -12.32
C MET A 179 -7.50 -1.40 -11.79
N PHE A 180 -8.57 -2.15 -11.51
CA PHE A 180 -8.46 -3.49 -10.96
C PHE A 180 -7.87 -4.48 -11.97
N TRP A 181 -8.08 -4.30 -13.28
CA TRP A 181 -7.39 -5.11 -14.28
C TRP A 181 -5.88 -4.87 -14.24
N GLN A 182 -5.45 -3.61 -14.14
CA GLN A 182 -4.03 -3.28 -14.06
C GLN A 182 -3.37 -3.94 -12.84
N GLU A 183 -3.98 -3.85 -11.66
CA GLU A 183 -3.49 -4.47 -10.43
C GLU A 183 -3.47 -6.00 -10.53
N PHE A 184 -4.56 -6.61 -11.03
CA PHE A 184 -4.65 -8.06 -11.21
C PHE A 184 -3.59 -8.58 -12.19
N TYR A 185 -3.61 -8.05 -13.42
CA TYR A 185 -2.73 -8.49 -14.48
C TYR A 185 -1.26 -8.19 -14.16
N GLY A 186 -0.99 -7.01 -13.61
CA GLY A 186 0.34 -6.62 -13.14
C GLY A 186 0.88 -7.62 -12.12
N THR A 187 0.06 -7.99 -11.14
CA THR A 187 0.43 -8.99 -10.12
C THR A 187 0.64 -10.38 -10.74
N CYS A 188 -0.18 -10.82 -11.69
CA CYS A 188 0.02 -12.09 -12.39
C CYS A 188 1.35 -12.14 -13.15
N VAL A 189 1.70 -11.07 -13.88
CA VAL A 189 2.96 -10.99 -14.62
C VAL A 189 4.16 -10.88 -13.67
N TYR A 190 4.03 -10.13 -12.57
CA TYR A 190 5.05 -10.07 -11.51
C TYR A 190 5.31 -11.46 -10.94
N PHE A 191 4.25 -12.19 -10.58
CA PHE A 191 4.37 -13.52 -10.01
C PHE A 191 5.01 -14.49 -11.01
N PHE A 192 4.58 -14.47 -12.28
CA PHE A 192 5.23 -15.23 -13.33
C PHE A 192 6.72 -14.91 -13.43
N GLN A 193 7.10 -13.63 -13.47
CA GLN A 193 8.50 -13.21 -13.51
C GLN A 193 9.29 -13.72 -12.30
N TYR A 194 8.71 -13.63 -11.10
CA TYR A 194 9.33 -14.04 -9.85
C TYR A 194 9.66 -15.55 -9.85
N PHE A 195 8.73 -16.39 -10.30
CA PHE A 195 8.95 -17.84 -10.40
C PHE A 195 9.82 -18.24 -11.58
N PHE A 196 9.58 -17.67 -12.77
CA PHE A 196 10.31 -17.99 -13.99
C PHE A 196 11.81 -17.70 -13.84
N ASN A 197 12.17 -16.57 -13.23
CA ASN A 197 13.56 -16.21 -12.96
C ASN A 197 14.13 -16.87 -11.69
N GLY A 198 13.35 -17.70 -11.00
CA GLY A 198 13.80 -18.42 -9.81
C GLY A 198 14.12 -17.54 -8.61
N ARG A 199 13.51 -16.34 -8.51
CA ARG A 199 13.80 -15.38 -7.44
C ARG A 199 13.42 -15.92 -6.06
N PHE A 200 12.40 -16.77 -5.99
CA PHE A 200 12.01 -17.51 -4.78
C PHE A 200 13.14 -18.35 -4.16
N ARG A 201 14.19 -18.68 -4.91
CA ARG A 201 15.35 -19.43 -4.40
C ARG A 201 16.32 -18.56 -3.60
N ARG A 202 16.23 -17.24 -3.71
CA ARG A 202 17.13 -16.28 -3.05
C ARG A 202 16.74 -16.03 -1.60
N SER A 203 15.46 -16.16 -1.25
CA SER A 203 14.99 -15.98 0.13
C SER A 203 14.66 -17.32 0.80
N PRO A 204 14.71 -17.42 2.13
CA PRO A 204 14.27 -18.62 2.81
C PRO A 204 12.79 -18.89 2.53
N ARG A 205 12.43 -20.17 2.35
CA ARG A 205 11.06 -20.60 1.98
C ARG A 205 9.98 -20.04 2.90
N ALA A 206 10.28 -19.89 4.19
CA ALA A 206 9.37 -19.30 5.16
C ALA A 206 8.99 -17.86 4.82
N HIS A 207 9.92 -17.04 4.32
CA HIS A 207 9.63 -15.67 3.89
C HIS A 207 8.81 -15.65 2.61
N THR A 208 9.16 -16.52 1.64
CA THR A 208 8.39 -16.61 0.39
C THR A 208 6.94 -17.06 0.65
N LEU A 209 6.74 -18.12 1.43
CA LEU A 209 5.40 -18.66 1.72
C LEU A 209 4.62 -17.82 2.73
N GLY A 210 5.30 -17.16 3.67
CA GLY A 210 4.65 -16.37 4.72
C GLY A 210 4.39 -14.91 4.36
N ILE A 211 5.11 -14.35 3.39
CA ILE A 211 5.04 -12.91 3.03
C ILE A 211 4.70 -12.75 1.55
N VAL A 212 5.53 -13.29 0.65
CA VAL A 212 5.39 -13.03 -0.79
C VAL A 212 4.08 -13.61 -1.33
N VAL A 213 3.82 -14.90 -1.09
CA VAL A 213 2.61 -15.57 -1.63
C VAL A 213 1.32 -14.95 -1.07
N PRO A 214 1.15 -14.74 0.25
CA PRO A 214 -0.08 -14.17 0.78
C PRO A 214 -0.31 -12.73 0.32
N ALA A 215 0.74 -11.89 0.31
CA ALA A 215 0.62 -10.49 -0.13
C ALA A 215 0.14 -10.41 -1.60
N ASN A 216 0.79 -11.17 -2.49
CA ASN A 216 0.39 -11.22 -3.90
C ASN A 216 -0.98 -11.89 -4.11
N GLY A 217 -1.33 -12.86 -3.26
CA GLY A 217 -2.66 -13.50 -3.30
C GLY A 217 -3.79 -12.50 -3.05
N ILE A 218 -3.61 -11.56 -2.12
CA ILE A 218 -4.59 -10.49 -1.89
C ILE A 218 -4.70 -9.59 -3.14
N TRP A 219 -3.57 -9.29 -3.79
CA TRP A 219 -3.51 -8.40 -4.98
C TRP A 219 -4.00 -9.11 -6.26
N MET A 220 -4.26 -10.42 -6.21
CA MET A 220 -5.03 -11.11 -7.24
C MET A 220 -6.51 -11.22 -6.87
N ALA A 221 -6.81 -11.63 -5.64
CA ALA A 221 -8.18 -11.93 -5.23
C ALA A 221 -9.08 -10.68 -5.14
N LEU A 222 -8.59 -9.59 -4.53
CA LEU A 222 -9.40 -8.39 -4.33
C LEU A 222 -9.56 -7.57 -5.62
N PRO A 223 -8.55 -7.45 -6.50
CA PRO A 223 -8.77 -6.90 -7.83
C PRO A 223 -9.71 -7.75 -8.69
N ALA A 224 -9.67 -9.09 -8.60
CA ALA A 224 -10.66 -9.94 -9.28
C ALA A 224 -12.09 -9.66 -8.78
N LEU A 225 -12.27 -9.53 -7.46
CA LEU A 225 -13.56 -9.13 -6.87
C LEU A 225 -13.97 -7.71 -7.31
N GLY A 226 -13.00 -6.79 -7.38
CA GLY A 226 -13.18 -5.42 -7.83
C GLY A 226 -13.63 -5.35 -9.29
N MET A 227 -13.05 -6.15 -10.17
CA MET A 227 -13.48 -6.29 -11.56
C MET A 227 -14.92 -6.80 -11.66
N TRP A 228 -15.28 -7.82 -10.88
CA TRP A 228 -16.66 -8.32 -10.84
C TRP A 228 -17.65 -7.24 -10.38
N ALA A 229 -17.35 -6.53 -9.29
CA ALA A 229 -18.20 -5.46 -8.77
C ALA A 229 -18.30 -4.29 -9.76
N SER A 230 -17.20 -3.96 -10.42
CA SER A 230 -17.14 -2.94 -11.46
C SER A 230 -17.97 -3.32 -12.69
N ALA A 231 -17.96 -4.60 -13.08
CA ALA A 231 -18.83 -5.10 -14.14
C ALA A 231 -20.32 -5.01 -13.75
N ARG A 232 -20.68 -5.29 -12.48
CA ARG A 232 -22.05 -5.09 -11.98
C ARG A 232 -22.47 -3.62 -12.08
N LEU A 233 -21.62 -2.69 -11.65
CA LEU A 233 -21.88 -1.25 -11.79
C LEU A 233 -22.17 -0.84 -13.24
N VAL A 234 -21.40 -1.34 -14.22
CA VAL A 234 -21.60 -1.03 -15.64
C VAL A 234 -22.89 -1.64 -16.18
N LEU A 235 -23.11 -2.93 -15.93
CA LEU A 235 -24.21 -3.70 -16.50
C LEU A 235 -25.56 -3.32 -15.88
N ASP A 236 -25.60 -3.20 -14.56
CA ASP A 236 -26.82 -2.90 -13.81
C ASP A 236 -27.11 -1.39 -13.79
N GLY A 237 -26.10 -0.56 -14.09
CA GLY A 237 -26.22 0.90 -14.10
C GLY A 237 -26.59 1.49 -12.73
N SER A 238 -26.32 0.77 -11.65
CA SER A 238 -26.67 1.14 -10.28
C SER A 238 -25.63 0.64 -9.28
N TYR A 239 -25.68 1.17 -8.05
CA TYR A 239 -24.83 0.74 -6.93
C TYR A 239 -25.42 -0.44 -6.12
N ALA A 240 -26.42 -1.15 -6.67
CA ALA A 240 -27.15 -2.20 -5.96
C ALA A 240 -26.24 -3.33 -5.44
N ALA A 241 -25.15 -3.66 -6.16
CA ALA A 241 -24.16 -4.65 -5.70
C ALA A 241 -23.52 -4.28 -4.35
N PHE A 242 -23.45 -2.98 -4.05
CA PHE A 242 -22.95 -2.46 -2.78
C PHE A 242 -24.04 -2.32 -1.71
N GLY A 243 -25.31 -2.60 -2.03
CA GLY A 243 -26.43 -2.48 -1.11
C GLY A 243 -27.01 -1.06 -1.02
N HIS A 244 -26.75 -0.23 -2.03
CA HIS A 244 -27.44 1.07 -2.14
C HIS A 244 -28.91 0.80 -2.49
N ALA A 245 -29.82 1.53 -1.85
CA ALA A 245 -31.24 1.45 -2.18
C ALA A 245 -31.45 1.88 -3.65
N THR A 246 -32.17 1.08 -4.42
CA THR A 246 -32.61 1.48 -5.76
C THR A 246 -33.65 2.58 -5.61
N ALA A 247 -33.35 3.78 -6.11
CA ALA A 247 -34.34 4.85 -6.27
C ALA A 247 -35.40 4.47 -7.31
#